data_AF-A0AAN6C3F5-F1
#
_entry.id   AF-A0AAN6C3F5-F1
#
_cell.length_a   1.000
_cell.length_b   1.000
_cell.length_c   1.000
_cell.angle_alpha   90.00
_cell.angle_beta   90.00
_cell.angle_gamma   90.00
#
_symmetry.space_group_name_H-M   'P 1'
#
loop_
_entity.id
_entity.type
_entity.pdbx_description
1 polymer ?
#
loop_
_entity_poly.entity_id
_entity_poly.type
_entity_poly.pdbx_seq_one_letter_code
_entity_poly.pdbx_strand_id
1 'polypeptide(L)'
;MSNNEENLDTPELISGGKRPHVRTYANVPAFYVGDSVYYTQSNGVRDGPFLVATAPSNGTCTLCYSNGRPYQNNARINVGLLEAN
;
A
#
# COMPACT_ATOMS: atom_id res chain seq x y z
N MET A 1 29.86 8.88 -23.13
CA MET A 1 28.75 7.94 -22.91
C MET A 1 28.53 7.80 -21.41
N SER A 2 27.26 7.62 -21.04
CA SER A 2 26.68 7.26 -19.74
C SER A 2 26.41 8.37 -18.73
N ASN A 3 25.19 8.28 -18.20
CA ASN A 3 24.31 9.35 -17.75
C ASN A 3 24.34 9.48 -16.22
N ASN A 4 24.42 10.71 -15.73
CA ASN A 4 24.09 11.04 -14.35
C ASN A 4 22.76 11.82 -14.36
N GLU A 5 21.64 11.13 -14.19
CA GLU A 5 20.37 11.78 -13.85
C GLU A 5 20.08 11.49 -12.37
N GLU A 6 20.71 12.30 -11.50
CA GLU A 6 20.22 12.48 -10.14
C GLU A 6 18.85 13.16 -10.23
N ASN A 7 17.81 12.40 -9.91
CA ASN A 7 16.45 12.90 -9.72
C ASN A 7 16.41 13.74 -8.44
N LEU A 8 16.82 15.00 -8.56
CA LEU A 8 16.66 16.00 -7.52
C LEU A 8 15.19 16.46 -7.52
N ASP A 9 14.35 15.71 -6.79
CA ASP A 9 13.00 16.12 -6.41
C ASP A 9 13.09 17.24 -5.35
N THR A 10 13.48 18.44 -5.79
CA THR A 10 13.42 19.64 -4.96
C THR A 10 11.98 20.15 -4.92
N PRO A 11 11.32 20.20 -3.75
CA PRO A 11 9.98 20.75 -3.65
C PRO A 11 10.04 22.28 -3.88
N GLU A 12 9.45 22.76 -4.97
CA GLU A 12 9.28 24.19 -5.22
C GLU A 12 8.35 24.81 -4.17
N LEU A 13 8.89 25.74 -3.38
CA LEU A 13 8.14 26.60 -2.47
C LEU A 13 7.32 27.61 -3.29
N ILE A 14 6.05 27.29 -3.53
CA ILE A 14 5.09 28.17 -4.21
C ILE A 14 4.60 29.28 -3.27
N SER A 15 4.68 30.53 -3.75
CA SER A 15 4.12 31.73 -3.10
C SER A 15 2.64 31.57 -2.77
N GLY A 16 2.26 32.03 -1.57
CA GLY A 16 1.00 31.74 -0.90
C GLY A 16 -0.25 32.07 -1.74
N GLY A 17 -1.09 31.06 -1.97
CA GLY A 17 -2.44 31.27 -2.50
C GLY A 17 -3.00 30.14 -3.35
N LYS A 18 -2.17 29.23 -3.86
CA LYS A 18 -2.66 28.04 -4.57
C LYS A 18 -2.59 26.83 -3.64
N ARG A 19 -3.77 26.28 -3.31
CA ARG A 19 -3.87 24.97 -2.64
C ARG A 19 -3.01 23.98 -3.44
N PRO A 20 -2.13 23.19 -2.79
CA PRO A 20 -1.41 22.13 -3.48
C PRO A 20 -2.40 21.28 -4.27
N HIS A 21 -2.23 21.21 -5.59
CA HIS A 21 -3.02 20.28 -6.39
C HIS A 21 -2.55 18.88 -6.01
N VAL A 22 -3.42 18.11 -5.38
CA VAL A 22 -3.20 16.67 -5.21
C VAL A 22 -3.18 16.09 -6.62
N ARG A 23 -2.02 15.58 -7.05
CA ARG A 23 -1.96 14.77 -8.27
C ARG A 23 -2.90 13.59 -8.06
N THR A 24 -3.82 13.39 -8.99
CA THR A 24 -4.60 12.15 -9.06
C THR A 24 -3.63 10.98 -8.97
N TYR A 25 -3.85 10.08 -8.01
CA TYR A 25 -3.04 8.88 -7.88
C TYR A 25 -3.03 8.16 -9.24
N ALA A 26 -1.84 7.99 -9.82
CA ALA A 26 -1.70 7.29 -11.10
C ALA A 26 -2.18 5.82 -11.01
N ASN A 27 -2.32 5.30 -9.78
CA ASN A 27 -2.79 3.97 -9.49
C ASN A 27 -3.74 4.05 -8.28
N VAL A 28 -5.02 3.75 -8.48
CA VAL A 28 -5.99 3.64 -7.38
C VAL A 28 -5.62 2.40 -6.56
N PRO A 29 -5.42 2.50 -5.23
CA PRO A 29 -5.08 1.34 -4.43
C PRO A 29 -6.24 0.34 -4.47
N ALA A 30 -5.92 -0.94 -4.73
CA ALA A 30 -6.92 -2.00 -4.86
C ALA A 30 -7.66 -2.32 -3.54
N PHE A 31 -7.08 -1.95 -2.41
CA PHE A 31 -7.64 -2.13 -1.07
C PHE A 31 -7.38 -0.89 -0.21
N TYR A 32 -8.24 -0.66 0.77
CA TYR A 32 -8.13 0.41 1.75
C TYR A 32 -7.83 -0.14 3.15
N VAL A 33 -7.31 0.72 4.01
CA VAL A 33 -7.08 0.38 5.42
C VAL A 33 -8.41 0.01 6.07
N GLY A 34 -8.46 -1.14 6.74
CA GLY A 34 -9.65 -1.69 7.36
C GLY A 34 -10.47 -2.62 6.48
N ASP A 35 -10.13 -2.77 5.19
CA ASP A 35 -10.80 -3.75 4.33
C ASP A 35 -10.55 -5.17 4.84
N SER A 36 -11.62 -5.97 4.86
CA SER A 36 -11.53 -7.39 5.21
C SER A 36 -11.08 -8.18 4.00
N VAL A 37 -9.97 -8.90 4.15
CA VAL A 37 -9.34 -9.65 3.08
C VAL A 37 -8.95 -11.05 3.53
N TYR A 38 -8.91 -11.96 2.57
CA TYR A 38 -8.26 -13.25 2.71
C TYR A 38 -6.88 -13.21 2.06
N TYR A 39 -5.91 -13.89 2.67
CA TYR A 39 -4.56 -14.04 2.13
C TYR A 39 -4.39 -15.44 1.56
N THR A 40 -4.05 -15.53 0.28
CA THR A 40 -3.74 -16.79 -0.40
C THR A 40 -2.24 -17.05 -0.30
N GLN A 41 -1.89 -18.05 0.50
CA GLN A 41 -0.51 -18.50 0.65
C GLN A 41 0.02 -19.15 -0.64
N SER A 42 1.34 -19.29 -0.76
CA SER A 42 1.99 -19.92 -1.92
C SER A 42 1.61 -21.38 -2.14
N ASN A 43 1.11 -22.06 -1.11
CA ASN A 43 0.58 -23.43 -1.18
C ASN A 43 -0.89 -23.48 -1.65
N GLY A 44 -1.50 -22.35 -1.97
CA GLY A 44 -2.91 -22.23 -2.37
C GLY A 44 -3.90 -22.27 -1.21
N VAL A 45 -3.43 -22.33 0.04
CA VAL A 45 -4.30 -22.26 1.22
C VAL A 45 -4.69 -20.82 1.48
N ARG A 46 -5.99 -20.59 1.62
CA ARG A 46 -6.56 -19.31 2.00
C ARG A 46 -6.56 -19.18 3.53
N ASP A 47 -6.03 -18.08 4.03
CA ASP A 47 -5.95 -17.75 5.45
C ASP A 47 -6.71 -16.44 5.74
N GLY A 48 -7.23 -16.28 6.95
CA GLY A 48 -8.01 -15.09 7.37
C GLY A 48 -9.39 -15.41 7.94
N PRO A 49 -10.28 -14.40 8.08
CA PRO A 49 -10.16 -13.05 7.53
C PRO A 49 -9.17 -12.15 8.29
N PHE A 50 -8.45 -11.32 7.54
CA PHE A 50 -7.57 -10.27 8.05
C PHE A 50 -8.13 -8.89 7.70
N LEU A 51 -7.57 -7.85 8.32
CA LEU A 51 -7.81 -6.47 7.98
C LEU A 51 -6.53 -5.86 7.37
N VAL A 52 -6.70 -5.04 6.35
CA VAL A 52 -5.58 -4.25 5.80
C VAL A 52 -5.16 -3.21 6.85
N ALA A 53 -3.94 -3.31 7.35
CA ALA A 53 -3.43 -2.44 8.41
C ALA A 53 -2.80 -1.15 7.86
N THR A 54 -2.23 -1.19 6.65
CA THR A 54 -1.62 -0.03 5.98
C THR A 54 -2.11 0.09 4.55
N ALA A 55 -2.27 1.33 4.07
CA ALA A 55 -2.65 1.56 2.68
C ALA A 55 -1.64 0.91 1.72
N PRO A 56 -2.09 0.22 0.66
CA PRO A 56 -1.20 -0.35 -0.33
C PRO A 56 -0.24 0.69 -0.90
N SER A 57 1.06 0.40 -0.80
CA SER A 57 2.14 1.18 -1.39
C SER A 57 3.02 0.25 -2.22
N ASN A 58 3.25 0.63 -3.48
CA ASN A 58 4.00 -0.18 -4.45
C ASN A 58 3.49 -1.63 -4.56
N GLY A 59 2.17 -1.83 -4.48
CA GLY A 59 1.55 -3.17 -4.56
C GLY A 59 1.73 -4.04 -3.31
N THR A 60 2.15 -3.47 -2.18
CA THR A 60 2.28 -4.19 -0.91
C THR A 60 1.57 -3.49 0.24
N CYS A 61 1.09 -4.25 1.22
CA CYS A 61 0.50 -3.74 2.46
C CYS A 61 0.82 -4.69 3.63
N THR A 62 0.61 -4.23 4.86
CA THR A 62 0.62 -5.10 6.04
C THR A 62 -0.81 -5.48 6.42
N LEU A 63 -0.96 -6.63 7.07
CA LEU A 63 -2.24 -7.14 7.56
C LEU A 63 -2.25 -7.17 9.09
N CYS A 64 -3.44 -7.07 9.67
CA CYS A 64 -3.68 -7.33 11.07
C CYS A 64 -4.88 -8.26 11.25
N TYR A 65 -4.91 -8.94 12.39
CA TYR A 65 -6.09 -9.69 12.82
C TYR A 65 -7.17 -8.71 13.29
N SER A 66 -8.42 -9.19 13.39
CA SER A 66 -9.55 -8.40 13.90
C SER A 66 -9.35 -7.85 15.32
N ASN A 67 -8.45 -8.45 16.10
CA ASN A 67 -8.06 -7.97 17.44
C ASN A 67 -6.96 -6.88 17.42
N GLY A 68 -6.58 -6.39 16.24
CA GLY A 68 -5.55 -5.37 16.06
C GLY A 68 -4.10 -5.88 16.15
N ARG A 69 -3.88 -7.19 16.38
CA ARG A 69 -2.53 -7.75 16.38
C ARG A 69 -1.97 -7.81 14.95
N PRO A 70 -0.68 -7.52 14.75
CA PRO A 70 -0.08 -7.60 13.43
C PRO A 70 0.02 -9.04 12.94
N TYR A 71 -0.30 -9.27 11.67
CA TYR A 71 -0.02 -10.55 11.01
C TYR A 71 1.47 -10.64 10.68
N GLN A 72 2.08 -11.79 10.95
CA GLN A 72 3.49 -12.09 10.65
C GLN A 72 4.49 -10.95 11.00
N ASN A 73 4.31 -10.31 12.17
CA ASN A 73 5.16 -9.20 12.61
C ASN A 73 5.25 -8.03 11.58
N ASN A 74 4.11 -7.63 10.99
CA ASN A 74 4.03 -6.58 9.97
C ASN A 74 4.80 -6.92 8.67
N ALA A 75 4.80 -8.20 8.28
CA ALA A 75 5.30 -8.61 6.98
C ALA A 75 4.59 -7.81 5.86
N ARG A 76 5.36 -7.41 4.84
CA ARG A 76 4.82 -6.79 3.63
C ARG A 76 4.26 -7.86 2.73
N ILE A 77 2.94 -7.85 2.57
CA ILE A 77 2.19 -8.80 1.75
C ILE A 77 1.87 -8.16 0.41
N ASN A 78 2.01 -8.92 -0.67
CA ASN A 78 1.64 -8.47 -2.01
C ASN A 78 0.11 -8.45 -2.16
N VAL A 79 -0.45 -7.35 -2.65
CA VAL A 79 -1.90 -7.19 -2.81
C VAL A 79 -2.51 -8.15 -3.83
N GLY A 80 -1.74 -8.67 -4.78
CA GLY A 80 -2.18 -9.70 -5.72
C GLY A 80 -2.38 -11.08 -5.10
N LEU A 81 -1.94 -11.28 -3.86
CA LEU A 81 -2.22 -12.47 -3.05
C LEU A 81 -3.42 -12.27 -2.11
N LEU A 82 -4.09 -11.11 -2.19
CA LEU A 82 -5.24 -10.78 -1.37
C LEU A 82 -6.52 -10.89 -2.17
N GLU A 83 -7.56 -11.37 -1.51
CA GLU A 83 -8.90 -11.45 -2.06
C GLU A 83 -9.87 -10.75 -1.11
N ALA A 84 -10.79 -9.95 -1.66
CA ALA A 84 -11.83 -9.32 -0.87
C ALA A 84 -12.75 -10.38 -0.25
N ASN A 85 -13.13 -10.18 1.01
CA ASN A 85 -14.14 -10.98 1.71
C ASN A 85 -15.56 -10.57 1.30
#